data_AF-A0A356X172-F1
#
_entry.id   AF-A0A356X172-F1
#
_cell.length_a   1.000
_cell.length_b   1.000
_cell.length_c   1.000
_cell.angle_alpha   90.00
_cell.angle_beta   90.00
_cell.angle_gamma   90.00
#
_symmetry.space_group_name_H-M   'P 1'
#
loop_
_entity.id
_entity.type
_entity.pdbx_description
1 polymer ?
#
loop_
_entity_poly.entity_id
_entity_poly.type
_entity_poly.pdbx_seq_one_letter_code
_entity_poly.pdbx_strand_id
1 'polypeptide(L)' 'MNIETALYWLQEMLTAVTVLCSPAMIGALVIGLSVAIFQAATSIQEMTLSYVPKMAVVVGVLFLMFGFML' A
#
# COMPACT_ATOMS: atom_id res chain seq x y z
N MET A 1 18.42 -23.28 20.74
CA MET A 1 17.55 -22.31 20.06
C MET A 1 16.59 -21.78 21.12
N ASN A 2 16.86 -20.57 21.63
CA ASN A 2 16.12 -19.99 22.76
C ASN A 2 14.89 -19.24 22.25
N ILE A 3 13.84 -19.16 23.07
CA ILE A 3 12.58 -18.47 22.76
C ILE A 3 12.82 -16.99 22.44
N GLU A 4 13.79 -16.37 23.11
CA GLU A 4 14.20 -14.98 22.88
C GLU A 4 14.70 -14.74 21.43
N THR A 5 15.45 -15.69 20.88
CA THR A 5 15.88 -15.62 19.48
C THR A 5 14.69 -15.73 18.54
N ALA A 6 13.74 -16.64 18.80
CA ALA A 6 12.55 -16.75 17.95
C ALA A 6 11.72 -15.45 17.94
N LEU A 7 11.59 -14.78 19.09
CA LEU A 7 10.88 -13.50 19.19
C LEU A 7 11.61 -12.37 18.44
N TYR A 8 12.94 -12.34 18.50
CA TYR A 8 13.75 -11.37 17.75
C TYR A 8 13.51 -11.48 16.24
N TRP A 9 13.56 -12.70 15.69
CA TRP A 9 13.32 -12.92 14.26
C TRP A 9 11.89 -12.55 13.86
N LEU A 10 10.91 -12.83 14.72
CA LEU A 10 9.52 -12.43 14.52
C LEU A 10 9.36 -10.91 14.43
N GLN A 11 9.99 -10.17 15.35
CA GLN A 11 9.95 -8.71 15.35
C GLN A 11 10.62 -8.12 14.10
N GLU A 12 11.75 -8.68 13.69
CA GLU A 12 12.48 -8.22 12.52
C GLU A 12 11.69 -8.49 11.23
N MET A 13 11.07 -9.66 11.11
CA MET A 13 10.16 -9.99 10.00
C MET A 13 8.96 -9.04 9.93
N LEU A 14 8.29 -8.79 11.06
CA LEU A 14 7.15 -7.87 11.10
C LEU A 14 7.54 -6.44 10.74
N THR A 15 8.70 -6.00 11.20
CA THR A 15 9.24 -4.67 10.87
C THR A 15 9.57 -4.56 9.38
N ALA A 16 10.24 -5.57 8.82
CA ALA A 16 10.57 -5.62 7.40
C ALA A 16 9.30 -5.57 6.52
N VAL A 17 8.28 -6.39 6.82
CA VAL A 17 7.01 -6.38 6.09
C VAL A 17 6.32 -5.02 6.20
N THR A 18 6.31 -4.42 7.38
CA THR A 18 5.68 -3.11 7.59
C THR A 18 6.35 -2.03 6.75
N VAL A 19 7.68 -1.98 6.75
CA VAL A 19 8.46 -1.01 5.95
C VAL A 19 8.22 -1.23 4.46
N LEU A 20 8.18 -2.50 4.01
CA LEU A 20 7.96 -2.86 2.61
C LEU A 20 6.55 -2.50 2.10
N CYS A 21 5.53 -2.74 2.91
CA CYS A 21 4.13 -2.47 2.54
C CYS A 21 3.72 -1.00 2.72
N SER A 22 4.35 -0.28 3.65
CA SER A 22 3.96 1.10 4.01
C SER A 22 3.80 2.08 2.83
N PRO A 23 4.72 2.15 1.83
CA PRO A 23 4.65 3.17 0.80
C PRO A 23 3.50 2.92 -0.18
N ALA A 24 3.32 1.65 -0.55
CA ALA A 24 2.23 1.22 -1.43
C ALA A 24 0.86 1.38 -0.77
N MET A 25 0.75 1.05 0.52
CA MET A 25 -0.50 1.23 1.28
C MET A 25 -0.87 2.71 1.41
N ILE A 26 0.09 3.58 1.75
CA ILE A 26 -0.16 5.02 1.87
C ILE A 26 -0.61 5.60 0.51
N GLY A 27 0.10 5.28 -0.57
CA GLY A 27 -0.27 5.75 -1.92
C GLY A 27 -1.67 5.29 -2.34
N ALA A 28 -1.97 4.00 -2.14
CA ALA A 28 -3.29 3.45 -2.46
C ALA A 28 -4.42 4.05 -1.61
N LEU A 29 -4.14 4.39 -0.35
CA LEU A 29 -5.10 4.99 0.57
C LEU A 29 -5.41 6.45 0.19
N VAL A 30 -4.38 7.25 -0.11
CA VAL A 30 -4.54 8.65 -0.54
C VAL A 30 -5.39 8.73 -1.81
N ILE A 31 -5.03 7.98 -2.86
CA ILE A 31 -5.81 8.01 -4.10
C ILE A 31 -7.20 7.40 -3.91
N GLY A 32 -7.31 6.29 -3.16
CA GLY A 32 -8.60 5.69 -2.85
C GLY A 32 -9.56 6.66 -2.17
N LEU A 33 -9.04 7.46 -1.23
CA LEU A 33 -9.81 8.48 -0.53
C LEU A 33 -10.18 9.65 -1.46
N SER A 34 -9.22 10.16 -2.25
CA SER A 34 -9.48 11.25 -3.20
C SER A 34 -10.56 10.87 -4.21
N VAL A 35 -10.50 9.64 -4.74
CA VAL A 35 -11.51 9.14 -5.69
C VAL A 35 -12.86 8.91 -4.99
N ALA A 36 -12.88 8.39 -3.76
CA ALA A 36 -14.12 8.23 -2.99
C ALA A 36 -14.83 9.58 -2.76
N ILE A 37 -14.08 10.64 -2.44
CA ILE A 37 -14.62 11.99 -2.29
C ILE A 37 -15.18 12.50 -3.62
N PHE A 38 -14.47 12.28 -4.72
CA PHE A 38 -14.92 12.69 -6.06
C PHE A 38 -16.19 11.95 -6.50
N GLN A 39 -16.27 10.64 -6.21
CA GLN A 39 -17.46 9.83 -6.45
C GLN A 39 -18.66 10.32 -5.62
N ALA A 40 -18.43 10.65 -4.34
CA ALA A 40 -19.47 11.17 -3.46
C ALA A 40 -19.95 12.57 -3.89
N ALA A 41 -19.03 13.46 -4.32
CA ALA A 41 -19.37 14.82 -4.73
C ALA A 41 -20.16 14.88 -6.04
N THR A 42 -19.92 13.94 -6.96
CA THR A 42 -20.51 13.94 -8.30
C THR A 42 -21.64 12.92 -8.46
N SER A 43 -21.92 12.11 -7.42
CA SER A 43 -22.87 10.98 -7.45
C SER A 43 -22.59 9.92 -8.54
N ILE A 44 -21.37 9.90 -9.09
CA ILE A 44 -20.95 8.92 -10.11
C ILE A 44 -20.38 7.70 -9.38
N GLN A 45 -21.18 6.63 -9.27
CA GLN A 45 -20.79 5.37 -8.65
C GLN A 45 -20.32 4.34 -9.68
N GLU A 46 -19.46 4.75 -10.60
CA GLU A 46 -18.86 3.81 -11.55
C GLU A 46 -17.69 3.06 -10.91
N MET A 47 -17.84 1.73 -10.82
CA MET A 47 -16.87 0.83 -10.20
C MET A 47 -15.48 0.92 -10.86
N THR A 48 -15.43 1.20 -12.17
CA THR A 48 -14.20 1.33 -12.97
C THR A 48 -13.38 2.57 -12.60
N LEU A 49 -14.03 3.68 -12.25
CA LEU A 49 -13.38 4.95 -11.92
C LEU A 49 -12.53 4.87 -10.64
N SER A 50 -12.90 3.98 -9.69
CA SER A 50 -12.10 3.71 -8.48
C SER A 50 -10.90 2.81 -8.77
N TYR A 51 -11.06 1.89 -9.73
CA TYR A 51 -10.10 0.82 -9.95
C TYR A 51 -8.87 1.29 -10.74
N VAL A 52 -9.06 2.09 -11.80
CA VAL A 52 -7.98 2.54 -12.68
C VAL A 52 -6.96 3.42 -11.94
N PRO A 53 -7.35 4.49 -11.20
CA PRO A 53 -6.39 5.35 -10.52
C PRO A 53 -5.63 4.61 -9.42
N LYS A 54 -6.32 3.73 -8.67
CA LYS A 54 -5.69 2.92 -7.61
C LYS A 54 -4.61 2.00 -8.18
N MET A 55 -4.90 1.29 -9.27
CA MET A 55 -3.92 0.38 -9.90
C MET A 55 -2.71 1.13 -10.47
N ALA A 56 -2.93 2.28 -11.12
CA ALA A 56 -1.84 3.10 -11.66
C ALA A 56 -0.85 3.54 -10.56
N VAL A 57 -1.36 3.91 -9.39
CA VAL A 57 -0.52 4.31 -8.25
C VAL A 57 0.24 3.12 -7.70
N VAL A 58 -0.43 1.99 -7.47
CA VAL A 58 0.24 0.79 -6.91
C VAL A 58 1.40 0.36 -7.82
N VAL A 59 1.18 0.34 -9.13
CA VAL A 59 2.23 0.02 -10.11
C VAL A 59 3.35 1.07 -10.09
N GLY A 60 3.01 2.36 -10.05
CA GLY A 60 4.00 3.44 -9.98
C GLY A 60 4.86 3.40 -8.71
N VAL A 61 4.25 3.15 -7.56
CA VAL A 61 4.96 3.02 -6.28
C VAL A 61 5.85 1.78 -6.28
N LEU A 62 5.36 0.65 -6.79
CA LEU A 62 6.17 -0.57 -6.91
C LEU A 62 7.37 -0.37 -7.83
N PHE A 63 7.19 0.32 -8.96
CA PHE A 63 8.26 0.62 -9.90
C PHE A 63 9.33 1.55 -9.29
N LEU A 64 8.92 2.60 -8.58
CA LEU A 64 9.84 3.51 -7.90
C LEU A 64 10.58 2.87 -6.72
N MET A 65 9.88 2.02 -5.96
CA MET A 65 10.43 1.36 -4.77
C MET A 65 11.15 0.04 -5.11
N PHE A 66 11.14 -0.40 -6.37
CA PHE A 66 11.74 -1.67 -6.80
C PHE A 66 13.21 -1.81 -6.35
N GLY A 67 14.00 -0.74 -6.43
CA GLY A 67 15.40 -0.74 -5.98
C GLY A 67 15.59 -0.68 -4.46
N PHE A 68 14.57 -0.28 -3.70
CA PHE A 68 14.59 -0.28 -2.22
C PHE A 68 14.08 -1.61 -1.64
N MET A 69 13.27 -2.35 -2.40
CA MET A 69 12.66 -3.62 -1.99
C MET A 69 13.54 -4.86 -2.28
N LEU A 70 14.62 -4.72 -3.05
CA LEU A 70 15.52 -5.79 -3.51
C LEU A 70 16.85 -5.72 -2.75
#